data_AF-A0A6A5VRX3-F1
#
_entry.id   AF-A0A6A5VRX3-F1
#
_cell.length_a   1.000
_cell.length_b   1.000
_cell.length_c   1.000
_cell.angle_alpha   90.00
_cell.angle_beta   90.00
_cell.angle_gamma   90.00
#
_symmetry.space_group_name_H-M   'P 1'
#
loop_
_entity.id
_entity.type
_entity.pdbx_description
1 polymer ?
#
loop_
_entity_poly.entity_id
_entity_poly.type
_entity_poly.pdbx_seq_one_letter_code
_entity_poly.pdbx_strand_id
1 'polypeptide(L)'
;MRTPVVLYATFVFSIVNSYLVFSLATLSTLFQDQYGFFASQSGLAYLGMTVGFTISHLTAGLISDGYIHKKTRNGEIAANPEHRLPILMIGAAMLPAGFIVYGWGLQYRVHWIVPNIGSALISLGVMYNFMPVQMYVVDSCTIYSVSATGAVGIIRSIITTVFPLARDPLYASLDYGWGNTLLAFIVLTSLPMAIIFCKYGEKWRLRCPPKL
;
A
#
# COMPACT_ATOMS: atom_id res chain seq x y z
N MET A 1 17.32 13.18 6.39
CA MET A 1 16.96 11.82 5.92
C MET A 1 18.23 11.02 5.68
N ARG A 2 18.73 10.23 6.64
CA ARG A 2 20.02 9.50 6.52
C ARG A 2 19.87 7.99 6.27
N THR A 3 18.65 7.49 6.12
CA THR A 3 18.38 6.07 5.93
C THR A 3 17.85 5.83 4.51
N PRO A 4 18.70 5.45 3.53
CA PRO A 4 18.30 5.23 2.13
C PRO A 4 17.16 4.20 1.99
N VAL A 5 17.02 3.33 2.98
CA VAL A 5 15.94 2.37 3.15
C VAL A 5 14.56 3.03 3.31
N VAL A 6 14.44 4.16 4.01
CA VAL A 6 13.16 4.89 4.14
C VAL A 6 12.75 5.53 2.81
N LEU A 7 13.73 6.04 2.05
CA LEU A 7 13.48 6.59 0.72
C LEU A 7 13.01 5.51 -0.25
N TYR A 8 13.65 4.33 -0.25
CA TYR A 8 13.24 3.20 -1.07
C TYR A 8 11.84 2.67 -0.70
N ALA A 9 11.54 2.52 0.59
CA ALA A 9 10.21 2.12 1.03
C ALA A 9 9.13 3.14 0.65
N THR A 10 9.44 4.43 0.80
CA THR A 10 8.55 5.53 0.38
C THR A 10 8.34 5.48 -1.14
N PHE A 11 9.37 5.19 -1.92
CA PHE A 11 9.29 5.08 -3.37
C PHE A 11 8.37 3.92 -3.80
N VAL A 12 8.60 2.71 -3.28
CA VAL A 12 7.76 1.54 -3.57
C VAL A 12 6.31 1.79 -3.14
N PHE A 13 6.11 2.33 -1.95
CA PHE A 13 4.77 2.68 -1.45
C PHE A 13 4.06 3.74 -2.32
N SER A 14 4.82 4.72 -2.81
CA SER A 14 4.29 5.76 -3.69
C SER A 14 3.84 5.18 -5.01
N ILE A 15 4.55 4.19 -5.57
CA ILE A 15 4.11 3.46 -6.76
C ILE A 15 2.76 2.77 -6.52
N VAL A 16 2.60 2.10 -5.37
CA VAL A 16 1.32 1.43 -5.03
C VAL A 16 0.18 2.44 -4.86
N ASN A 17 0.44 3.59 -4.23
CA ASN A 17 -0.56 4.66 -4.11
C ASN A 17 -0.93 5.26 -5.46
N SER A 18 0.07 5.43 -6.33
CA SER A 18 -0.13 5.92 -7.68
C SER A 18 -1.07 5.00 -8.45
N TYR A 19 -0.87 3.69 -8.31
CA TYR A 19 -1.77 2.69 -8.88
C TYR A 19 -3.19 2.76 -8.29
N LEU A 20 -3.32 3.06 -7.00
CA LEU A 20 -4.63 3.19 -6.37
C LEU A 20 -5.39 4.41 -6.93
N VAL A 21 -4.72 5.55 -7.05
CA VAL A 21 -5.30 6.77 -7.67
C VAL A 21 -5.64 6.52 -9.14
N PHE A 22 -4.77 5.80 -9.85
CA PHE A 22 -5.03 5.33 -11.20
C PHE A 22 -6.30 4.48 -11.27
N SER A 23 -6.40 3.45 -10.42
CA SER A 23 -7.56 2.56 -10.37
C SER A 23 -8.83 3.35 -10.07
N LEU A 24 -8.79 4.34 -9.16
CA LEU A 24 -9.93 5.23 -8.88
C LEU A 24 -10.37 6.04 -10.10
N ALA A 25 -9.43 6.53 -10.91
CA ALA A 25 -9.74 7.34 -12.09
C ALA A 25 -10.30 6.49 -13.25
N THR A 26 -9.93 5.21 -13.33
CA THR A 26 -10.23 4.36 -14.50
C THR A 26 -11.19 3.22 -14.23
N LEU A 27 -11.50 2.90 -12.97
CA LEU A 27 -12.42 1.82 -12.62
C LEU A 27 -13.78 1.99 -13.31
N SER A 28 -14.32 3.21 -13.30
CA SER A 28 -15.59 3.54 -13.93
C SER A 28 -15.54 3.35 -15.45
N THR A 29 -14.51 3.88 -16.12
CA THR A 29 -14.38 3.76 -17.58
C THR A 29 -14.08 2.33 -18.03
N LEU A 30 -13.22 1.60 -17.31
CA LEU A 30 -12.92 0.20 -17.59
C LEU A 30 -14.14 -0.71 -17.44
N PHE A 31 -14.98 -0.45 -16.43
CA PHE A 31 -16.22 -1.22 -16.23
C PHE A 31 -17.28 -0.88 -17.28
N GLN A 32 -17.32 0.37 -17.76
CA GLN A 32 -18.18 0.76 -18.88
C GLN A 32 -17.70 0.10 -20.18
N ASP A 33 -16.40 0.16 -20.48
CA ASP A 33 -15.83 -0.34 -21.74
C ASP A 33 -15.79 -1.88 -21.84
N GLN A 34 -15.44 -2.58 -20.74
CA GLN A 34 -15.27 -4.04 -20.75
C GLN A 34 -16.55 -4.82 -20.41
N TYR A 35 -17.43 -4.24 -19.58
CA TYR A 35 -18.65 -4.92 -19.09
C TYR A 35 -19.95 -4.28 -19.58
N GLY A 36 -19.88 -3.16 -20.31
CA GLY A 36 -21.07 -2.48 -20.84
C GLY A 36 -21.93 -1.84 -19.75
N PHE A 37 -21.37 -1.54 -18.58
CA PHE A 37 -22.11 -0.90 -17.50
C PHE A 37 -22.61 0.49 -17.91
N PHE A 38 -23.82 0.84 -17.49
CA PHE A 38 -24.29 2.23 -17.62
C PHE A 38 -23.53 3.14 -16.65
N ALA A 39 -23.47 4.45 -16.96
CA ALA A 39 -22.83 5.43 -16.09
C ALA A 39 -23.36 5.37 -14.63
N SER A 40 -24.65 5.09 -14.45
CA SER A 40 -25.29 4.90 -13.13
C SER A 40 -24.80 3.66 -12.38
N GLN A 41 -24.37 2.61 -13.08
CA GLN A 41 -23.89 1.36 -12.50
C GLN A 41 -22.37 1.36 -12.28
N SER A 42 -21.63 2.28 -12.90
CA SER A 42 -20.17 2.40 -12.72
C SER A 42 -19.76 2.69 -11.27
N GLY A 43 -20.66 3.25 -10.46
CA GLY A 43 -20.48 3.44 -9.01
C GLY A 43 -20.24 2.14 -8.23
N LEU A 44 -20.79 1.00 -8.69
CA LEU A 44 -20.63 -0.30 -8.05
C LEU A 44 -19.17 -0.79 -8.03
N ALA A 45 -18.36 -0.33 -8.99
CA ALA A 45 -16.94 -0.68 -9.08
C ALA A 45 -16.11 -0.07 -7.93
N TYR A 46 -16.61 1.01 -7.31
CA TYR A 46 -15.96 1.65 -6.16
C TYR A 46 -16.30 0.97 -4.83
N LEU A 47 -17.37 0.17 -4.77
CA LEU A 47 -17.77 -0.50 -3.54
C LEU A 47 -16.69 -1.47 -3.06
N GLY A 48 -16.02 -2.19 -3.95
CA GLY A 48 -14.90 -3.06 -3.59
C GLY A 48 -13.80 -2.30 -2.85
N MET A 49 -13.38 -1.16 -3.40
CA MET A 49 -12.36 -0.32 -2.77
C MET A 49 -12.79 0.23 -1.42
N THR A 50 -14.02 0.72 -1.31
CA THR A 50 -14.58 1.27 -0.06
C THR A 50 -14.66 0.20 1.02
N VAL A 51 -15.15 -1.00 0.69
CA VAL A 51 -15.20 -2.14 1.61
C VAL A 51 -13.79 -2.51 2.08
N GLY A 52 -12.83 -2.56 1.14
CA GLY A 52 -11.43 -2.81 1.46
C GLY A 52 -10.88 -1.79 2.46
N PHE A 53 -11.07 -0.50 2.22
CA PHE A 53 -10.62 0.56 3.13
C PHE A 53 -11.27 0.50 4.50
N THR A 54 -12.59 0.32 4.57
CA THR A 54 -13.31 0.22 5.84
C THR A 54 -12.83 -0.95 6.67
N ILE A 55 -12.69 -2.14 6.05
CA ILE A 55 -12.16 -3.32 6.74
C ILE A 55 -10.75 -3.03 7.26
N SER A 56 -9.88 -2.47 6.41
CA SER A 56 -8.50 -2.11 6.79
C SER A 56 -8.46 -1.24 8.04
N HIS A 57 -9.31 -0.22 8.10
CA HIS A 57 -9.28 0.77 9.16
C HIS A 57 -9.76 0.15 10.49
N LEU A 58 -10.81 -0.67 10.44
CA LEU A 58 -11.35 -1.39 11.59
C LEU A 58 -10.36 -2.42 12.13
N THR A 59 -9.70 -3.16 11.25
CA THR A 59 -8.76 -4.22 11.63
C THR A 59 -7.38 -3.69 11.99
N ALA A 60 -6.93 -2.57 11.40
CA ALA A 60 -5.61 -2.03 11.65
C ALA A 60 -5.39 -1.68 13.14
N GLY A 61 -6.37 -1.06 13.77
CA GLY A 61 -6.35 -0.79 15.21
C GLY A 61 -6.31 -2.07 16.04
N LEU A 62 -7.22 -3.01 15.76
CA LEU A 62 -7.33 -4.27 16.51
C LEU A 62 -6.06 -5.14 16.40
N ILE A 63 -5.48 -5.25 15.20
CA ILE A 63 -4.28 -6.05 14.94
C ILE A 63 -3.05 -5.37 15.57
N SER A 64 -2.93 -4.06 15.41
CA SER A 64 -1.84 -3.28 16.01
C SER A 64 -1.88 -3.34 17.53
N ASP A 65 -3.02 -3.02 18.14
CA ASP A 65 -3.15 -2.91 19.60
C ASP A 65 -3.15 -4.28 20.28
N GLY A 66 -3.73 -5.30 19.63
CA GLY A 66 -3.67 -6.69 20.09
C GLY A 66 -2.26 -7.26 20.08
N TYR A 67 -1.43 -6.92 19.09
CA TYR A 67 -0.03 -7.35 19.04
C TYR A 67 0.83 -6.64 20.09
N ILE A 68 0.61 -5.33 20.30
CA ILE A 68 1.28 -4.56 21.36
C ILE A 68 0.91 -5.14 22.74
N HIS A 69 -0.38 -5.39 23.02
CA HIS A 69 -0.82 -5.98 24.28
C HIS A 69 -0.21 -7.37 24.54
N LYS A 70 -0.12 -8.21 23.49
CA LYS A 70 0.48 -9.54 23.60
C LYS A 70 1.96 -9.50 23.94
N LYS A 71 2.70 -8.51 23.42
CA LYS A 71 4.13 -8.33 23.72
C LYS A 71 4.41 -7.62 25.04
N THR A 72 3.60 -6.64 25.43
CA THR A 72 3.67 -6.03 26.77
C THR A 72 3.42 -7.09 27.86
N ARG A 73 2.54 -8.06 27.60
CA ARG A 73 2.29 -9.19 28.51
C ARG A 73 3.46 -10.18 28.59
N ASN A 74 4.34 -10.21 27.59
CA ASN A 74 5.55 -11.04 27.58
C ASN A 74 6.79 -10.32 28.15
N GLY A 75 6.64 -9.11 28.71
CA GLY A 75 7.72 -8.41 29.41
C GLY A 75 8.67 -7.59 28.52
N GLU A 76 8.40 -7.49 27.21
CA GLU A 76 9.14 -6.58 26.32
C GLU A 76 8.59 -5.16 26.43
N ILE A 77 9.48 -4.16 26.51
CA ILE A 77 9.14 -2.74 26.66
C ILE A 77 8.16 -2.33 25.56
N ALA A 78 6.96 -1.91 25.97
CA ALA A 78 5.78 -1.62 25.14
C ALA A 78 5.96 -0.47 24.11
N ALA A 79 7.15 0.13 24.01
CA ALA A 79 7.41 1.38 23.31
C ALA A 79 8.26 1.25 22.04
N ASN A 80 8.51 0.03 21.53
CA ASN A 80 9.21 -0.14 20.26
C ASN A 80 8.23 -0.04 19.08
N PRO A 81 8.37 0.96 18.17
CA PRO A 81 7.52 1.10 16.98
C PRO A 81 7.60 -0.11 16.04
N GLU A 82 8.59 -0.99 16.25
CA GLU A 82 8.80 -2.22 15.50
C GLU A 82 7.73 -3.29 15.74
N HIS A 83 7.00 -3.20 16.85
CA HIS A 83 5.87 -4.08 17.12
C HIS A 83 4.67 -3.82 16.22
N ARG A 84 4.63 -2.70 15.49
CA ARG A 84 3.55 -2.40 14.53
C ARG A 84 3.80 -3.00 13.14
N LEU A 85 5.01 -3.49 12.85
CA LEU A 85 5.37 -3.97 11.51
C LEU A 85 4.80 -5.34 11.05
N PRO A 86 4.28 -6.25 11.90
CA PRO A 86 3.66 -7.49 11.38
C PRO A 86 2.50 -7.22 10.41
N ILE A 87 1.79 -6.10 10.59
CA ILE A 87 0.70 -5.70 9.69
C ILE A 87 1.22 -5.34 8.28
N LEU A 88 2.48 -4.89 8.19
CA LEU A 88 3.15 -4.60 6.92
C LEU A 88 3.36 -5.88 6.10
N MET A 89 3.68 -7.00 6.76
CA MET A 89 3.86 -8.29 6.09
C MET A 89 2.55 -8.81 5.49
N ILE A 90 1.44 -8.63 6.22
CA ILE A 90 0.10 -9.00 5.74
C ILE A 90 -0.26 -8.14 4.52
N GLY A 91 -0.07 -6.81 4.60
CA GLY A 91 -0.32 -5.92 3.49
C GLY A 91 0.55 -6.22 2.26
N ALA A 92 1.84 -6.49 2.47
CA ALA A 92 2.79 -6.80 1.40
C ALA A 92 2.51 -8.13 0.69
N ALA A 93 1.85 -9.10 1.34
CA ALA A 93 1.41 -10.34 0.72
C ALA A 93 0.05 -10.19 0.01
N MET A 94 -0.87 -9.40 0.58
CA MET A 94 -2.20 -9.17 0.01
C MET A 94 -2.15 -8.32 -1.27
N LEU A 95 -1.25 -7.34 -1.34
CA LEU A 95 -1.09 -6.47 -2.51
C LEU A 95 -0.86 -7.26 -3.82
N PRO A 96 0.19 -8.09 -3.96
CA PRO A 96 0.45 -8.82 -5.21
C PRO A 96 -0.70 -9.76 -5.58
N ALA A 97 -1.34 -10.41 -4.60
CA ALA A 97 -2.54 -11.22 -4.84
C ALA A 97 -3.69 -10.37 -5.42
N GLY A 98 -3.91 -9.17 -4.89
CA GLY A 98 -4.94 -8.25 -5.38
C GLY A 98 -4.67 -7.77 -6.80
N PHE A 99 -3.41 -7.42 -7.11
CA PHE A 99 -2.99 -7.04 -8.46
C PHE A 99 -3.20 -8.17 -9.49
N ILE A 100 -2.86 -9.41 -9.13
CA ILE A 100 -3.05 -10.57 -10.00
C ILE A 100 -4.54 -10.82 -10.24
N VAL A 101 -5.36 -10.89 -9.17
CA VAL A 101 -6.81 -11.13 -9.29
C VAL A 101 -7.49 -10.04 -10.09
N TYR A 102 -7.12 -8.77 -9.87
CA TYR A 102 -7.66 -7.64 -10.61
C TYR A 102 -7.26 -7.67 -12.10
N GLY A 103 -5.97 -7.84 -12.39
CA GLY A 103 -5.45 -7.81 -13.74
C GLY A 103 -5.95 -8.93 -14.63
N TRP A 104 -5.91 -10.16 -14.13
CA TRP A 104 -6.39 -11.32 -14.87
C TRP A 104 -7.92 -11.37 -14.91
N GLY A 105 -8.61 -10.88 -13.88
CA GLY A 105 -10.06 -10.71 -13.89
C GLY A 105 -10.53 -9.78 -15.00
N LEU A 106 -9.81 -8.68 -15.23
CA LEU A 106 -10.06 -7.74 -16.34
C LEU A 106 -9.70 -8.34 -17.70
N GLN A 107 -8.56 -9.01 -17.83
CA GLN A 107 -8.11 -9.57 -19.11
C GLN A 107 -9.03 -10.68 -19.63
N TYR A 108 -9.51 -11.55 -18.75
CA TYR A 108 -10.43 -12.63 -19.13
C TYR A 108 -11.91 -12.22 -19.11
N ARG A 109 -12.23 -10.95 -18.84
CA ARG A 109 -13.61 -10.44 -18.70
C ARG A 109 -14.49 -11.33 -17.81
N VAL A 110 -13.92 -11.79 -16.70
CA VAL A 110 -14.61 -12.66 -15.74
C VAL A 110 -15.74 -11.87 -15.08
N HIS A 111 -16.74 -12.53 -14.49
CA HIS A 111 -17.85 -11.85 -13.79
C HIS A 111 -17.35 -10.65 -12.95
N TRP A 112 -17.99 -9.48 -13.13
CA TRP A 112 -17.58 -8.16 -12.61
C TRP A 112 -17.20 -8.12 -11.12
N ILE A 113 -17.65 -9.10 -10.34
CA ILE A 113 -17.33 -9.26 -8.92
C ILE A 113 -15.86 -9.62 -8.68
N VAL A 114 -15.21 -10.34 -9.60
CA VAL A 114 -13.82 -10.80 -9.42
C VAL A 114 -12.84 -9.63 -9.45
N PRO A 115 -12.87 -8.70 -10.43
CA PRO A 115 -12.09 -7.48 -10.35
C PRO A 115 -12.46 -6.62 -9.13
N ASN A 116 -13.73 -6.62 -8.70
CA ASN A 116 -14.17 -5.87 -7.52
C ASN A 116 -13.59 -6.44 -6.20
N ILE A 117 -13.43 -7.76 -6.11
CA ILE A 117 -12.72 -8.41 -4.99
C ILE A 117 -11.22 -8.10 -5.06
N GLY A 118 -10.63 -8.11 -6.26
CA GLY A 118 -9.24 -7.71 -6.48
C GLY A 118 -8.97 -6.27 -6.02
N SER A 119 -9.85 -5.33 -6.36
CA SER A 119 -9.74 -3.92 -5.93
C SER A 119 -9.90 -3.76 -4.42
N ALA A 120 -10.78 -4.54 -3.79
CA ALA A 120 -10.89 -4.59 -2.33
C ALA A 120 -9.59 -5.07 -1.66
N LEU A 121 -8.97 -6.10 -2.23
CA LEU A 121 -7.72 -6.67 -1.72
C LEU A 121 -6.52 -5.70 -1.88
N ILE A 122 -6.48 -4.98 -3.01
CA ILE A 122 -5.51 -3.90 -3.24
C ILE A 122 -5.70 -2.80 -2.20
N SER A 123 -6.91 -2.26 -2.04
CA SER A 123 -7.20 -1.21 -1.04
C SER A 123 -6.84 -1.64 0.38
N LEU A 124 -7.11 -2.89 0.73
CA LEU A 124 -6.69 -3.51 1.99
C LEU A 124 -5.17 -3.45 2.18
N GLY A 125 -4.44 -3.96 1.20
CA GLY A 125 -3.00 -3.99 1.23
C GLY A 125 -2.34 -2.61 1.30
N VAL A 126 -2.93 -1.60 0.63
CA VAL A 126 -2.41 -0.22 0.66
C VAL A 126 -2.52 0.39 2.05
N MET A 127 -3.68 0.26 2.71
CA MET A 127 -3.87 0.84 4.04
C MET A 127 -3.00 0.17 5.11
N TYR A 128 -2.87 -1.16 5.06
CA TYR A 128 -1.97 -1.89 5.95
C TYR A 128 -0.49 -1.52 5.77
N ASN A 129 -0.10 -0.98 4.61
CA ASN A 129 1.23 -0.43 4.42
C ASN A 129 1.31 1.05 4.83
N PHE A 130 0.29 1.86 4.53
CA PHE A 130 0.32 3.30 4.74
C PHE A 130 0.41 3.68 6.21
N MET A 131 -0.50 3.10 7.02
CA MET A 131 -0.68 3.47 8.41
C MET A 131 0.57 3.23 9.27
N PRO A 132 1.20 2.03 9.25
CA PRO A 132 2.42 1.80 10.04
C PRO A 132 3.62 2.60 9.54
N VAL A 133 3.75 2.88 8.24
CA VAL A 133 4.85 3.69 7.69
C VAL A 133 4.72 5.15 8.15
N GLN A 134 3.52 5.73 8.10
CA GLN A 134 3.29 7.07 8.63
C GLN A 134 3.60 7.16 10.12
N MET A 135 3.08 6.21 10.91
CA MET A 135 3.37 6.15 12.34
C MET A 135 4.87 5.99 12.62
N TYR A 136 5.57 5.17 11.83
CA TYR A 136 7.00 4.99 11.96
C TYR A 136 7.78 6.29 11.69
N VAL A 137 7.43 7.06 10.66
CA VAL A 137 8.08 8.34 10.36
C VAL A 137 7.87 9.35 11.49
N VAL A 138 6.67 9.37 12.08
CA VAL A 138 6.36 10.22 13.25
C VAL A 138 7.17 9.79 14.47
N ASP A 139 7.18 8.49 14.78
CA ASP A 139 7.87 7.94 15.95
C ASP A 139 9.40 8.00 15.85
N SER A 140 9.96 7.88 14.63
CA SER A 140 11.40 7.90 14.41
C SER A 140 11.99 9.32 14.33
N CYS A 141 11.18 10.31 13.99
CA CYS A 141 11.60 11.72 13.91
C CYS A 141 10.81 12.58 14.90
N THR A 142 10.83 12.29 16.20
CA THR A 142 10.02 13.00 17.22
C THR A 142 10.07 14.54 17.14
N ILE A 143 11.24 15.13 16.89
CA ILE A 143 11.44 16.60 16.81
C ILE A 143 11.09 17.18 15.42
N TYR A 144 11.40 16.46 14.34
CA TYR A 144 11.19 16.89 12.95
C TYR A 144 10.09 16.10 12.25
N SER A 145 9.13 15.55 13.00
CA SER A 145 8.13 14.58 12.52
C SER A 145 7.24 15.21 11.45
N VAL A 146 6.82 16.46 11.67
CA VAL A 146 6.00 17.23 10.74
C VAL A 146 6.75 17.49 9.43
N SER A 147 8.01 17.90 9.50
CA SER A 147 8.84 18.16 8.31
C SER A 147 9.18 16.87 7.54
N ALA A 148 9.51 15.79 8.26
CA ALA A 148 9.79 14.50 7.67
C ALA A 148 8.56 13.90 6.96
N THR A 149 7.39 13.98 7.60
CA THR A 149 6.12 13.55 7.02
C THR A 149 5.74 14.41 5.81
N GLY A 150 5.98 15.72 5.87
CA GLY A 150 5.78 16.63 4.73
C GLY A 150 6.66 16.28 3.53
N ALA A 151 7.95 16.02 3.75
CA ALA A 151 8.87 15.65 2.67
C ALA A 151 8.53 14.28 2.05
N VAL A 152 8.12 13.30 2.86
CA VAL A 152 7.56 12.02 2.37
C VAL A 152 6.29 12.27 1.56
N GLY A 153 5.43 13.18 2.00
CA GLY A 153 4.23 13.61 1.29
C GLY A 153 4.53 14.19 -0.09
N ILE A 154 5.54 15.06 -0.21
CA ILE A 154 5.94 15.68 -1.48
C ILE A 154 6.46 14.63 -2.46
N ILE A 155 7.39 13.76 -2.03
CA ILE A 155 7.93 12.68 -2.88
C ILE A 155 6.79 11.78 -3.38
N ARG A 156 5.88 11.40 -2.48
CA ARG A 156 4.72 10.58 -2.83
C ARG A 156 3.82 11.27 -3.84
N SER A 157 3.52 12.55 -3.66
CA SER A 157 2.69 13.32 -4.58
C SER A 157 3.33 13.43 -5.97
N ILE A 158 4.63 13.69 -6.04
CA ILE A 158 5.36 13.74 -7.33
C ILE A 158 5.24 12.40 -8.07
N ILE A 159 5.51 11.29 -7.37
CA ILE A 159 5.43 9.95 -7.98
C ILE A 159 3.98 9.64 -8.40
N THR A 160 3.01 9.99 -7.56
CA THR A 160 1.57 9.81 -7.85
C THR A 160 1.09 10.59 -9.06
N THR A 161 1.66 11.77 -9.30
CA THR A 161 1.34 12.59 -10.48
C THR A 161 2.04 12.08 -11.74
N VAL A 162 3.29 11.61 -11.64
CA VAL A 162 4.10 11.19 -12.80
C VAL A 162 3.71 9.79 -13.29
N PHE A 163 3.38 8.89 -12.38
CA PHE A 163 3.12 7.48 -12.72
C PHE A 163 1.95 7.27 -13.69
N PRO A 164 0.82 8.00 -13.61
CA PRO A 164 -0.24 7.95 -14.61
C PRO A 164 0.22 8.32 -16.03
N LEU A 165 1.28 9.13 -16.22
CA LEU A 165 1.78 9.44 -17.56
C LEU A 165 2.47 8.23 -18.23
N ALA A 166 2.96 7.27 -17.45
CA ALA A 166 3.54 6.03 -17.97
C ALA A 166 2.47 4.97 -18.31
N ARG A 167 1.18 5.26 -18.10
CA ARG A 167 0.06 4.34 -18.26
C ARG A 167 -0.14 3.89 -19.70
N ASP A 168 -0.39 4.85 -20.60
CA ASP A 168 -0.77 4.56 -21.97
C ASP A 168 0.24 3.67 -22.69
N PRO A 169 1.57 3.93 -22.59
CA PRO A 169 2.55 3.02 -23.17
C PRO A 169 2.61 1.67 -22.44
N LEU A 170 2.38 1.62 -21.12
CA LEU A 170 2.42 0.36 -20.36
C LEU A 170 1.28 -0.59 -20.77
N TYR A 171 0.04 -0.10 -20.79
CA TYR A 171 -1.11 -0.93 -21.15
C TYR A 171 -1.21 -1.18 -22.66
N ALA A 172 -0.72 -0.27 -23.51
CA ALA A 172 -0.63 -0.53 -24.95
C ALA A 172 0.38 -1.64 -25.29
N SER A 173 1.38 -1.88 -24.43
CA SER A 173 2.44 -2.87 -24.67
C SER A 173 2.19 -4.22 -23.97
N LEU A 174 1.59 -4.21 -22.78
CA LEU A 174 1.45 -5.40 -21.91
C LEU A 174 0.00 -5.84 -21.66
N ASP A 175 -1.02 -5.18 -22.22
CA ASP A 175 -2.42 -5.43 -21.88
C ASP A 175 -2.71 -5.32 -20.36
N TYR A 176 -3.96 -5.53 -19.97
CA TYR A 176 -4.39 -5.36 -18.59
C TYR A 176 -3.85 -6.41 -17.62
N GLY A 177 -3.65 -7.67 -18.04
CA GLY A 177 -3.18 -8.70 -17.10
C GLY A 177 -1.68 -8.71 -16.89
N TRP A 178 -0.85 -8.62 -17.96
CA TRP A 178 0.60 -8.55 -17.75
C TRP A 178 1.03 -7.22 -17.15
N GLY A 179 0.37 -6.11 -17.49
CA GLY A 179 0.64 -4.81 -16.84
C GLY A 179 0.44 -4.88 -15.32
N ASN A 180 -0.67 -5.48 -14.87
CA ASN A 180 -0.94 -5.64 -13.44
C ASN A 180 -0.09 -6.73 -12.78
N THR A 181 0.34 -7.76 -13.50
CA THR A 181 1.27 -8.77 -13.00
C THR A 181 2.68 -8.21 -12.80
N LEU A 182 3.15 -7.35 -13.72
CA LEU A 182 4.41 -6.63 -13.57
C LEU A 182 4.37 -5.72 -12.34
N LEU A 183 3.24 -5.05 -12.10
CA LEU A 183 3.03 -4.30 -10.87
C LEU A 183 3.03 -5.22 -9.64
N ALA A 184 2.38 -6.39 -9.70
CA ALA A 184 2.43 -7.37 -8.62
C ALA A 184 3.88 -7.77 -8.28
N PHE A 185 4.75 -7.95 -9.28
CA PHE A 185 6.18 -8.24 -9.06
C PHE A 185 6.92 -7.06 -8.43
N ILE A 186 6.67 -5.83 -8.88
CA ILE A 186 7.28 -4.64 -8.26
C ILE A 186 6.84 -4.55 -6.79
N VAL A 187 5.56 -4.77 -6.51
CA VAL A 187 5.05 -4.72 -5.14
C VAL A 187 5.50 -5.92 -4.31
N LEU A 188 5.79 -7.07 -4.92
CA LEU A 188 6.38 -8.21 -4.21
C LEU A 188 7.74 -7.85 -3.61
N THR A 189 8.50 -6.93 -4.21
CA THR A 189 9.75 -6.41 -3.61
C THR A 189 9.53 -5.61 -2.32
N SER A 190 8.30 -5.16 -2.04
CA SER A 190 7.95 -4.56 -0.74
C SER A 190 7.96 -5.56 0.41
N LEU A 191 7.79 -6.86 0.14
CA LEU A 191 7.76 -7.92 1.14
C LEU A 191 9.13 -8.15 1.82
N PRO A 192 10.25 -8.38 1.09
CA PRO A 192 11.58 -8.45 1.73
C PRO A 192 11.95 -7.12 2.39
N MET A 193 11.47 -5.99 1.85
CA MET A 193 11.69 -4.69 2.47
C MET A 193 11.01 -4.58 3.84
N ALA A 194 9.76 -5.02 3.96
CA ALA A 194 9.03 -5.09 5.23
C ALA A 194 9.77 -5.92 6.26
N ILE A 195 10.32 -7.07 5.84
CA ILE A 195 11.09 -7.99 6.68
C ILE A 195 12.41 -7.35 7.14
N ILE A 196 13.13 -6.68 6.23
CA ILE A 196 14.36 -5.96 6.58
C ILE A 196 14.06 -4.85 7.60
N PHE A 197 12.97 -4.10 7.39
CA PHE A 197 12.51 -3.08 8.33
C PHE A 197 12.17 -3.67 9.70
N CYS A 198 11.52 -4.84 9.77
CA CYS A 198 11.21 -5.54 11.03
C CYS A 198 12.46 -5.99 11.79
N LYS A 199 13.52 -6.37 11.08
CA LYS A 199 14.71 -7.01 11.68
C LYS A 199 15.85 -6.03 11.95
N TYR A 200 15.91 -4.93 11.21
CA TYR A 200 16.99 -3.95 11.29
C TYR A 200 16.54 -2.55 11.72
N GLY A 201 15.23 -2.30 11.89
CA GLY A 201 14.71 -1.02 12.39
C GLY A 201 15.43 -0.53 13.66
N GLU A 202 15.64 -1.45 14.61
CA GLU A 202 16.23 -1.14 15.92
C GLU A 202 17.69 -0.68 15.79
N LYS A 203 18.46 -1.38 14.96
CA LYS A 203 19.88 -1.06 14.69
C LYS A 203 20.06 0.29 13.99
N TRP A 204 19.05 0.74 13.23
CA TRP A 204 19.11 1.96 12.44
C TRP A 204 18.63 3.16 13.26
N ARG A 205 17.63 2.96 14.15
CA ARG A 205 17.21 3.94 15.16
C ARG A 205 18.31 4.23 16.18
N LEU A 206 19.01 3.19 16.65
CA LEU A 206 20.11 3.36 17.61
C LEU A 206 21.36 4.05 17.02
N ARG A 207 21.55 4.05 15.69
CA ARG A 207 22.66 4.75 15.01
C ARG A 207 22.40 6.24 14.76
N CYS A 208 21.15 6.69 14.83
CA CYS A 208 20.78 8.11 14.72
C CYS A 208 19.96 8.52 15.96
N PRO A 209 20.58 8.65 17.15
CA PRO A 209 19.91 9.29 18.26
C PRO A 209 19.52 10.73 17.85
N PRO A 210 18.33 11.23 18.23
CA PRO A 210 18.02 12.64 18.09
C PRO A 210 19.10 13.40 18.87
N LYS A 211 19.93 14.16 18.17
CA LYS A 211 20.83 15.11 18.83
C LYS A 211 19.94 16.15 19.49
N LEU A 212 19.98 16.18 20.82
CA LEU A 212 19.49 17.26 21.67
C LEU A 212 20.01 18.62 21.16
#